data_AF-A0AAV3U1Z2-F1
#
_entry.id   AF-A0AAV3U1Z2-F1
#
_cell.length_a   1.000
_cell.length_b   1.000
_cell.length_c   1.000
_cell.angle_alpha   90.00
_cell.angle_beta   90.00
_cell.angle_gamma   90.00
#
_symmetry.space_group_name_H-M   'P 1'
#
loop_
_entity.id
_entity.type
_entity.pdbx_description
1 polymer ?
#
loop_
_entity_poly.entity_id
_entity_poly.type
_entity_poly.pdbx_seq_one_letter_code
_entity_poly.pdbx_strand_id
1 'polypeptide(L)'
;MLAVYKQDKSINNTQRIAFSKKYALIGFALTLLLNTSFSGAVEESSSHIDESKENSGQRKESIVVITNLMTQEESIAVHNLRSIFAMRLRRWGKEDRLEVFVLPDDHPTHSSFTKSILHTFPHNLRRIWDRRAYSGTGQLPNVVSTEEEMIEKVSNTPNSIGYVTKHHYRDSAKVVELER
;
A
#
# COMPACT_ATOMS: atom_id res chain seq x y z
N MET A 1 -49.63 -5.86 9.73
CA MET A 1 -49.38 -7.21 9.18
C MET A 1 -48.98 -7.04 7.72
N LEU A 2 -47.71 -7.36 7.41
CA LEU A 2 -47.09 -7.77 6.13
C LEU A 2 -47.32 -6.99 4.80
N ALA A 3 -46.19 -6.52 4.26
CA ALA A 3 -45.70 -6.55 2.86
C ALA A 3 -46.60 -5.97 1.74
N VAL A 4 -46.09 -5.20 0.77
CA VAL A 4 -45.03 -5.56 -0.19
C VAL A 4 -44.43 -4.27 -0.75
N TYR A 5 -43.12 -4.11 -0.61
CA TYR A 5 -42.34 -3.05 -1.27
C TYR A 5 -41.97 -3.53 -2.67
N LYS A 6 -42.58 -2.94 -3.70
CA LYS A 6 -42.27 -3.21 -5.10
C LYS A 6 -41.27 -2.18 -5.60
N GLN A 7 -40.17 -2.73 -6.11
CA GLN A 7 -39.01 -2.15 -6.75
C GLN A 7 -39.37 -1.23 -7.93
N ASP A 8 -38.79 -0.03 -8.01
CA ASP A 8 -38.13 0.49 -9.22
C ASP A 8 -37.37 1.80 -8.92
N LYS A 9 -36.06 1.82 -9.17
CA LYS A 9 -35.33 3.04 -9.55
C LYS A 9 -33.96 2.65 -10.12
N SER A 10 -33.98 2.40 -11.42
CA SER A 10 -32.99 2.87 -12.40
C SER A 10 -31.83 3.69 -11.82
N ILE A 11 -30.63 3.11 -11.78
CA ILE A 11 -29.36 3.83 -11.90
C ILE A 11 -28.43 2.99 -12.79
N ASN A 12 -27.88 3.68 -13.79
CA ASN A 12 -27.31 3.15 -15.03
C ASN A 12 -25.91 2.53 -14.88
N ASN A 13 -25.66 1.51 -15.71
CA ASN A 13 -24.51 0.61 -15.74
C ASN A 13 -23.26 1.16 -16.49
N THR A 14 -22.96 2.47 -16.41
CA THR A 14 -21.90 3.12 -17.24
C THR A 14 -20.90 3.94 -16.41
N GLN A 15 -20.59 3.52 -15.18
CA GLN A 15 -19.52 4.13 -14.35
C GLN A 15 -18.56 3.10 -13.75
N ARG A 16 -18.53 1.88 -14.31
CA ARG A 16 -17.49 0.89 -14.04
C ARG A 16 -16.66 0.78 -15.31
N ILE A 17 -15.34 0.88 -15.20
CA ILE A 17 -14.33 0.90 -16.28
C ILE A 17 -13.93 2.31 -16.74
N ALA A 18 -13.32 3.09 -15.84
CA ALA A 18 -12.47 4.21 -16.21
C ALA A 18 -11.47 4.55 -15.08
N PHE A 19 -10.55 3.64 -14.75
CA PHE A 19 -9.27 4.02 -14.13
C PHE A 19 -8.24 2.87 -14.25
N SER A 20 -7.95 2.48 -15.49
CA SER A 20 -6.77 1.68 -15.85
C SER A 20 -6.53 1.91 -17.33
N LYS A 21 -5.27 2.24 -17.69
CA LYS A 21 -4.75 2.65 -19.01
C LYS A 21 -4.77 4.16 -19.29
N LYS A 22 -3.86 4.91 -18.67
CA LYS A 22 -3.41 6.23 -19.18
C LYS A 22 -1.90 6.46 -19.28
N TYR A 23 -1.06 5.46 -19.01
CA TYR A 23 0.39 5.60 -19.14
C TYR A 23 0.98 4.41 -19.89
N ALA A 24 0.74 4.35 -21.19
CA ALA A 24 1.51 3.53 -22.11
C ALA A 24 1.51 4.26 -23.46
N LEU A 25 2.70 4.58 -23.97
CA LEU A 25 2.99 5.17 -25.29
C LEU A 25 2.85 6.69 -25.41
N ILE A 26 3.80 7.46 -24.86
CA ILE A 26 4.38 8.63 -25.54
C ILE A 26 5.86 8.66 -25.16
N GLY A 27 6.76 8.56 -26.15
CA GLY A 27 8.20 8.75 -25.91
C GLY A 27 9.16 7.93 -26.78
N PHE A 28 8.75 7.43 -27.94
CA PHE A 28 9.69 6.88 -28.91
C PHE A 28 9.30 7.29 -30.33
N ALA A 29 10.26 7.87 -31.04
CA ALA A 29 10.26 8.19 -32.47
C ALA A 29 9.45 9.43 -32.93
N LEU A 30 10.09 10.61 -32.86
CA LEU A 30 9.98 11.59 -33.93
C LEU A 30 11.28 12.38 -34.06
N THR A 31 12.30 11.74 -34.63
CA THR A 31 13.56 12.37 -35.02
C THR A 31 13.61 12.42 -36.54
N LEU A 32 13.46 13.62 -37.10
CA LEU A 32 14.09 14.13 -38.33
C LEU A 32 13.21 15.24 -38.91
N LEU A 33 13.68 16.48 -38.84
CA LEU A 33 14.04 17.23 -40.03
C LEU A 33 14.96 18.39 -39.65
N LEU A 34 16.00 18.51 -40.47
CA LEU A 34 17.16 19.38 -40.34
C LEU A 34 16.78 20.87 -40.32
N ASN A 35 17.50 21.66 -39.53
CA ASN A 35 17.81 23.03 -39.94
C ASN A 35 19.22 23.40 -39.48
N THR A 36 20.09 23.50 -40.49
CA THR A 36 21.42 24.09 -40.46
C THR A 36 21.33 25.57 -40.81
N SER A 37 21.79 26.42 -39.90
CA SER A 37 22.21 27.83 -40.06
C SER A 37 22.69 28.25 -38.67
N PHE A 38 23.71 29.04 -38.42
CA PHE A 38 24.61 29.85 -39.20
C PHE A 38 25.52 30.51 -38.14
N SER A 39 26.82 30.59 -38.43
CA SER A 39 27.79 31.59 -37.94
C SER A 39 27.99 31.87 -36.44
N GLY A 40 29.25 31.83 -36.00
CA GLY A 40 29.75 32.67 -34.90
C GLY A 40 30.42 31.92 -33.76
N ALA A 41 31.75 31.91 -33.75
CA ALA A 41 32.54 31.71 -32.54
C ALA A 41 32.40 32.92 -31.60
N VAL A 42 32.45 32.69 -30.27
CA VAL A 42 33.12 33.48 -29.20
C VAL A 42 32.70 32.91 -27.82
N GLU A 43 33.65 32.96 -26.89
CA GLU A 43 33.77 32.31 -25.58
C GLU A 43 32.78 32.72 -24.46
N GLU A 44 32.83 31.88 -23.41
CA GLU A 44 32.51 32.09 -21.99
C GLU A 44 31.04 32.19 -21.52
N SER A 45 30.59 31.15 -20.81
CA SER A 45 30.41 31.20 -19.34
C SER A 45 29.31 30.24 -18.85
N SER A 46 29.64 29.50 -17.78
CA SER A 46 28.73 28.92 -16.77
C SER A 46 27.68 27.88 -17.21
N SER A 47 27.94 26.61 -16.86
CA SER A 47 27.18 25.87 -15.82
C SER A 47 27.47 24.37 -15.94
N HIS A 48 28.21 23.85 -14.96
CA HIS A 48 28.42 22.44 -14.76
C HIS A 48 27.14 21.87 -14.12
N ILE A 49 26.21 21.38 -14.93
CA ILE A 49 25.01 20.68 -14.43
C ILE A 49 25.40 19.24 -14.09
N ASP A 50 25.82 19.11 -12.83
CA ASP A 50 25.25 18.19 -11.84
C ASP A 50 25.13 16.71 -12.24
N GLU A 51 26.25 15.99 -12.11
CA GLU A 51 26.24 14.53 -11.99
C GLU A 51 26.10 14.07 -10.52
N SER A 52 25.22 14.71 -9.75
CA SER A 52 24.66 14.08 -8.55
C SER A 52 23.51 13.14 -8.96
N LYS A 53 23.88 12.02 -9.57
CA LYS A 53 23.06 10.81 -9.46
C LYS A 53 22.91 10.55 -7.97
N GLU A 54 21.72 10.84 -7.48
CA GLU A 54 21.23 10.57 -6.14
C GLU A 54 21.34 9.06 -5.85
N ASN A 55 22.55 8.65 -5.51
CA ASN A 55 22.82 7.47 -4.72
C ASN A 55 22.46 7.83 -3.27
N SER A 56 21.17 8.08 -3.03
CA SER A 56 20.64 8.07 -1.69
C SER A 56 20.75 6.63 -1.21
N GLY A 57 21.82 6.36 -0.47
CA GLY A 57 22.04 5.07 0.17
C GLY A 57 20.76 4.68 0.87
N GLN A 58 20.11 3.62 0.37
CA GLN A 58 18.88 3.08 0.92
C GLN A 58 19.17 2.70 2.38
N ARG A 59 18.87 3.60 3.32
CA ARG A 59 18.73 3.23 4.73
C ARG A 59 17.62 2.20 4.73
N LYS A 60 17.98 0.96 5.03
CA LYS A 60 17.00 -0.11 5.20
C LYS A 60 16.12 0.28 6.38
N GLU A 61 14.99 0.92 6.08
CA GLU A 61 14.07 1.38 7.11
C GLU A 61 13.50 0.17 7.83
N SER A 62 13.61 0.19 9.15
CA SER A 62 13.11 -0.90 9.98
C SER A 62 11.59 -0.77 10.05
N ILE A 63 10.87 -1.83 9.67
CA ILE A 63 9.41 -1.89 9.75
C ILE A 63 9.01 -2.46 11.11
N VAL A 64 7.98 -1.89 11.71
CA VAL A 64 7.32 -2.39 12.92
C VAL A 64 5.86 -2.69 12.62
N VAL A 65 5.34 -3.75 13.24
CA VAL A 65 3.91 -4.10 13.18
C VAL A 65 3.23 -3.47 14.38
N ILE A 66 2.12 -2.78 14.12
CA ILE A 66 1.38 -2.04 15.13
C ILE A 66 -0.05 -2.57 15.26
N THR A 67 -0.58 -2.50 16.47
CA THR A 67 -1.96 -2.82 16.82
C THR A 67 -2.57 -1.73 17.69
N ASN A 68 -3.88 -1.84 17.91
CA ASN A 68 -4.56 -0.98 18.87
C ASN A 68 -4.00 -1.18 20.29
N LEU A 69 -4.00 -0.12 21.11
CA LEU A 69 -3.53 -0.19 22.51
C LEU A 69 -4.31 -1.21 23.36
N MET A 70 -5.58 -1.46 23.02
CA MET A 70 -6.44 -2.39 23.75
C MET A 70 -6.19 -3.87 23.39
N THR A 71 -5.43 -4.15 22.32
CA THR A 71 -5.08 -5.53 21.94
C THR A 71 -4.29 -6.18 23.07
N GLN A 72 -4.62 -7.41 23.46
CA GLN A 72 -4.00 -8.09 24.62
C GLN A 72 -2.67 -8.74 24.26
N GLU A 73 -2.51 -9.13 23.01
CA GLU A 73 -1.42 -9.96 22.56
C GLU A 73 -0.17 -9.12 22.32
N GLU A 74 0.93 -9.56 22.92
CA GLU A 74 2.22 -8.87 22.88
C GLU A 74 3.10 -9.34 21.72
N SER A 75 2.88 -10.58 21.27
CA SER A 75 3.66 -11.24 20.24
C SER A 75 2.79 -11.92 19.19
N ILE A 76 3.37 -12.17 18.01
CA ILE A 76 2.79 -13.01 16.97
C ILE A 76 3.85 -13.76 16.17
N ALA A 77 3.59 -15.04 15.92
CA ALA A 77 4.37 -15.82 14.97
C ALA A 77 4.18 -15.33 13.53
N VAL A 78 5.28 -15.22 12.77
CA VAL A 78 5.23 -14.64 11.42
C VAL A 78 4.27 -15.40 10.47
N HIS A 79 4.08 -16.71 10.66
CA HIS A 79 3.12 -17.48 9.85
C HIS A 79 1.65 -17.08 10.10
N ASN A 80 1.30 -16.68 11.33
CA ASN A 80 -0.01 -16.14 11.66
C ASN A 80 -0.16 -14.75 11.06
N LEU A 81 0.88 -13.92 11.14
CA LEU A 81 0.89 -12.61 10.51
C LEU A 81 0.67 -12.70 8.99
N ARG A 82 1.36 -13.62 8.31
CA ARG A 82 1.11 -13.92 6.89
C ARG A 82 -0.34 -14.32 6.64
N SER A 83 -0.90 -15.17 7.50
CA SER A 83 -2.28 -15.62 7.37
C SER A 83 -3.28 -14.48 7.57
N ILE A 84 -2.99 -13.53 8.46
CA ILE A 84 -3.80 -12.33 8.71
C ILE A 84 -3.78 -11.39 7.52
N PHE A 85 -2.60 -10.98 7.05
CA PHE A 85 -2.49 -10.06 5.91
C PHE A 85 -2.93 -10.70 4.59
N ALA A 86 -2.80 -12.02 4.49
CA ALA A 86 -3.42 -12.79 3.42
C ALA A 86 -4.91 -13.01 3.67
N MET A 87 -5.59 -12.31 4.58
CA MET A 87 -7.02 -12.39 4.96
C MET A 87 -7.56 -13.82 5.18
N ARG A 88 -6.70 -14.77 5.58
CA ARG A 88 -7.04 -16.18 5.88
C ARG A 88 -7.43 -16.35 7.34
N LEU A 89 -6.61 -15.80 8.24
CA LEU A 89 -6.87 -15.80 9.68
C LEU A 89 -7.56 -14.48 10.04
N ARG A 90 -8.73 -14.57 10.66
CA ARG A 90 -9.62 -13.42 10.95
C ARG A 90 -9.66 -13.03 12.41
N ARG A 91 -8.91 -13.74 13.24
CA ARG A 91 -8.83 -13.56 14.68
C ARG A 91 -7.40 -13.76 15.09
N TRP A 92 -6.91 -12.83 15.90
CA TRP A 92 -5.57 -12.88 16.46
C TRP A 92 -5.57 -13.66 17.79
N GLY A 93 -6.67 -13.62 18.54
CA GLY A 93 -6.88 -14.38 19.77
C GLY A 93 -8.35 -14.71 20.03
N LYS A 94 -8.83 -14.42 21.26
CA LYS A 94 -10.22 -14.73 21.68
C LYS A 94 -11.25 -13.68 21.24
N GLU A 95 -10.79 -12.49 20.87
CA GLU A 95 -11.65 -11.38 20.45
C GLU A 95 -12.22 -11.54 19.04
N ASP A 96 -13.12 -10.61 18.72
CA ASP A 96 -13.91 -10.53 17.50
C ASP A 96 -13.08 -10.33 16.22
N ARG A 97 -13.74 -9.94 15.14
CA ARG A 97 -13.16 -9.74 13.80
C ARG A 97 -11.98 -8.77 13.84
N LEU A 98 -10.83 -9.20 13.31
CA LEU A 98 -9.63 -8.39 13.16
C LEU A 98 -9.75 -7.46 11.94
N GLU A 99 -9.57 -6.16 12.15
CA GLU A 99 -9.51 -5.16 11.08
C GLU A 99 -8.06 -4.97 10.60
N VAL A 100 -7.81 -5.24 9.32
CA VAL A 100 -6.47 -5.19 8.74
C VAL A 100 -6.33 -3.95 7.88
N PHE A 101 -5.33 -3.12 8.17
CA PHE A 101 -5.00 -1.92 7.39
C PHE A 101 -3.71 -2.14 6.57
N VAL A 102 -3.70 -1.65 5.33
CA VAL A 102 -2.56 -1.75 4.41
C VAL A 102 -2.34 -0.45 3.65
N LEU A 103 -1.09 -0.16 3.28
CA LEU A 103 -0.73 0.89 2.34
C LEU A 103 -0.89 0.39 0.88
N PRO A 104 -0.90 1.29 -0.12
CA PRO A 104 -0.96 0.92 -1.53
C PRO A 104 0.21 0.03 -1.96
N ASP A 105 -0.01 -0.78 -3.01
CA ASP A 105 0.95 -1.80 -3.48
C ASP A 105 2.34 -1.22 -3.85
N ASP A 106 2.37 0.03 -4.33
CA ASP A 106 3.56 0.78 -4.74
C ASP A 106 4.20 1.58 -3.60
N HIS A 107 3.60 1.61 -2.41
CA HIS A 107 4.15 2.32 -1.25
C HIS A 107 5.46 1.65 -0.79
N PRO A 108 6.56 2.39 -0.57
CA PRO A 108 7.86 1.82 -0.19
C PRO A 108 7.79 1.01 1.12
N THR A 109 7.04 1.51 2.10
CA THR A 109 6.74 0.81 3.36
C THR A 109 5.99 -0.49 3.17
N HIS A 110 5.02 -0.55 2.24
CA HIS A 110 4.32 -1.80 1.90
C HIS A 110 5.27 -2.82 1.26
N SER A 111 6.08 -2.38 0.29
CA SER A 111 7.12 -3.22 -0.33
C SER A 111 8.10 -3.75 0.72
N SER A 112 8.55 -2.90 1.63
CA SER A 112 9.49 -3.29 2.70
C SER A 112 8.85 -4.28 3.67
N PHE A 113 7.62 -4.02 4.13
CA PHE A 113 6.87 -4.90 5.02
C PHE A 113 6.67 -6.29 4.41
N THR A 114 6.14 -6.34 3.19
CA THR A 114 5.83 -7.62 2.51
C THR A 114 7.08 -8.46 2.29
N LYS A 115 8.19 -7.85 1.84
CA LYS A 115 9.45 -8.56 1.58
C LYS A 115 10.16 -8.97 2.87
N SER A 116 10.34 -8.04 3.80
CA SER A 116 11.18 -8.25 4.98
C SER A 116 10.51 -9.06 6.08
N ILE A 117 9.20 -8.88 6.29
CA ILE A 117 8.46 -9.55 7.37
C ILE A 117 7.64 -10.70 6.81
N LEU A 118 6.80 -10.45 5.81
CA LEU A 118 5.93 -11.50 5.26
C LEU A 118 6.67 -12.47 4.32
N HIS A 119 7.92 -12.19 3.93
CA HIS A 119 8.71 -12.97 2.97
C HIS A 119 7.93 -13.27 1.67
N THR A 120 7.20 -12.27 1.19
CA THR A 120 6.47 -12.31 -0.08
C THR A 120 6.63 -10.99 -0.82
N PHE A 121 6.04 -10.88 -2.01
CA PHE A 121 6.03 -9.65 -2.79
C PHE A 121 4.64 -9.01 -2.79
N PRO A 122 4.52 -7.66 -2.92
CA PRO A 122 3.24 -6.97 -2.95
C PRO A 122 2.23 -7.57 -3.93
N HIS A 123 2.67 -7.84 -5.16
CA HIS A 123 1.81 -8.41 -6.21
C HIS A 123 1.25 -9.81 -5.85
N ASN A 124 1.96 -10.61 -5.05
CA ASN A 124 1.46 -11.90 -4.61
C ASN A 124 0.35 -11.74 -3.59
N LEU A 125 0.52 -10.79 -2.66
CA LEU A 125 -0.50 -10.47 -1.67
C LEU A 125 -1.75 -9.88 -2.36
N ARG A 126 -1.57 -8.98 -3.33
CA ARG A 126 -2.64 -8.47 -4.20
C ARG A 126 -3.41 -9.57 -4.92
N ARG A 127 -2.72 -10.55 -5.52
CA ARG A 127 -3.36 -11.69 -6.20
C ARG A 127 -4.22 -12.53 -5.24
N ILE A 128 -3.79 -12.69 -3.99
CA ILE A 128 -4.58 -13.38 -2.95
C ILE A 128 -5.87 -12.60 -2.68
N TRP A 129 -5.77 -11.28 -2.53
CA TRP A 129 -6.92 -10.40 -2.32
C TRP A 129 -7.88 -10.40 -3.52
N ASP A 130 -7.37 -10.31 -4.75
CA ASP A 130 -8.16 -10.35 -5.98
C ASP A 130 -8.97 -11.65 -6.09
N ARG A 131 -8.32 -12.79 -5.86
CA ARG A 131 -9.00 -14.10 -5.89
C ARG A 131 -10.18 -14.15 -4.91
N ARG A 132 -10.03 -13.52 -3.75
CA ARG A 132 -11.10 -13.42 -2.75
C ARG A 132 -12.21 -12.47 -3.14
N ALA A 133 -11.87 -11.32 -3.72
CA ALA A 133 -12.86 -10.37 -4.21
C ALA A 133 -13.74 -11.03 -5.30
N TYR A 134 -13.11 -11.75 -6.25
CA TYR A 134 -13.81 -12.41 -7.33
C TYR A 134 -14.67 -13.60 -6.89
N SER A 135 -14.36 -14.25 -5.76
CA SER A 135 -15.18 -15.35 -5.23
C SER A 135 -16.46 -14.89 -4.52
N GLY A 136 -16.71 -13.58 -4.40
CA GLY A 136 -17.91 -13.02 -3.76
C GLY A 136 -17.98 -13.19 -2.24
N THR A 137 -16.94 -13.77 -1.64
CA THR A 137 -16.86 -14.13 -0.20
C THR A 137 -15.73 -13.40 0.52
N GLY A 138 -14.99 -12.55 -0.19
CA GLY A 138 -13.73 -11.99 0.23
C GLY A 138 -13.81 -10.64 0.89
N GLN A 139 -13.62 -10.61 2.21
CA GLN A 139 -13.21 -9.38 2.88
C GLN A 139 -11.79 -9.02 2.44
N LEU A 140 -11.60 -7.75 2.12
CA LEU A 140 -10.32 -7.16 1.72
C LEU A 140 -9.75 -6.37 2.90
N PRO A 141 -8.42 -6.15 2.95
CA PRO A 141 -7.88 -5.19 3.89
C PRO A 141 -8.37 -3.78 3.56
N ASN A 142 -8.40 -2.93 4.59
CA ASN A 142 -8.70 -1.51 4.46
C ASN A 142 -7.44 -0.79 3.98
N VAL A 143 -7.50 -0.17 2.81
CA VAL A 143 -6.35 0.58 2.26
C VAL A 143 -6.34 1.98 2.84
N VAL A 144 -5.20 2.41 3.38
CA VAL A 144 -4.93 3.79 3.84
C VAL A 144 -3.85 4.40 2.95
N SER A 145 -3.79 5.73 2.89
CA SER A 145 -2.94 6.45 1.94
C SER A 145 -1.53 6.70 2.48
N THR A 146 -1.40 6.92 3.79
CA THR A 146 -0.12 7.27 4.44
C THR A 146 0.10 6.52 5.75
N GLU A 147 1.33 6.56 6.27
CA GLU A 147 1.68 5.98 7.57
C GLU A 147 1.03 6.73 8.74
N GLU A 148 0.79 8.03 8.61
CA GLU A 148 0.04 8.81 9.60
C GLU A 148 -1.41 8.33 9.67
N GLU A 149 -2.06 8.15 8.52
CA GLU A 149 -3.42 7.59 8.45
C GLU A 149 -3.44 6.15 9.00
N MET A 150 -2.40 5.34 8.71
CA MET A 150 -2.26 4.00 9.29
C MET A 150 -2.31 4.03 10.82
N ILE A 151 -1.52 4.90 11.45
CA ILE A 151 -1.45 5.02 12.91
C ILE A 151 -2.79 5.49 13.47
N GLU A 152 -3.39 6.51 12.86
CA GLU A 152 -4.70 7.03 13.28
C GLU A 152 -5.78 5.95 13.21
N LYS A 153 -5.86 5.20 12.10
CA LYS A 153 -6.85 4.14 11.94
C LYS A 153 -6.61 3.01 12.93
N VAL A 154 -5.37 2.59 13.14
CA VAL A 154 -5.04 1.53 14.09
C VAL A 154 -5.31 1.96 15.53
N SER A 155 -4.96 3.19 15.93
CA SER A 155 -5.20 3.68 17.28
C SER A 155 -6.69 3.87 17.60
N ASN A 156 -7.50 4.18 16.60
CA ASN A 156 -8.94 4.43 16.78
C ASN A 156 -9.83 3.21 16.51
N THR A 157 -9.28 2.12 15.98
CA THR A 157 -10.04 0.90 15.67
C THR A 157 -9.63 -0.21 16.64
N PRO A 158 -10.50 -0.62 17.57
CA PRO A 158 -10.26 -1.79 18.41
C PRO A 158 -9.99 -3.04 17.56
N ASN A 159 -9.12 -3.92 18.05
CA ASN A 159 -8.75 -5.16 17.37
C ASN A 159 -8.36 -4.92 15.89
N SER A 160 -7.40 -4.03 15.69
CA SER A 160 -6.85 -3.71 14.39
C SER A 160 -5.36 -3.94 14.32
N ILE A 161 -4.88 -4.08 13.09
CA ILE A 161 -3.47 -4.31 12.79
C ILE A 161 -3.04 -3.52 11.57
N GLY A 162 -1.83 -2.97 11.64
CA GLY A 162 -1.14 -2.31 10.55
C GLY A 162 0.36 -2.44 10.70
N TYR A 163 1.10 -1.65 9.93
CA TYR A 163 2.55 -1.57 10.01
C TYR A 163 3.01 -0.20 9.55
N VAL A 164 4.12 0.24 10.10
CA VAL A 164 4.77 1.51 9.76
C VAL A 164 6.29 1.34 9.82
N THR A 165 7.00 2.30 9.25
CA THR A 165 8.42 2.47 9.51
C THR A 165 8.64 2.87 10.97
N LYS A 166 9.76 2.45 11.55
CA LYS A 166 10.11 2.76 12.94
C LYS A 166 10.20 4.27 13.21
N HIS A 167 10.50 5.07 12.20
CA HIS A 167 10.56 6.54 12.31
C HIS A 167 9.16 7.18 12.43
N HIS A 168 8.17 6.63 11.72
CA HIS A 168 6.80 7.14 11.76
C HIS A 168 6.00 6.63 12.95
N TYR A 169 6.47 5.59 13.66
CA TYR A 169 5.83 5.07 14.87
C TYR A 169 5.51 6.17 15.91
N ARG A 170 4.36 6.03 16.57
CA ARG A 170 3.89 6.89 17.67
C ARG A 170 3.29 6.02 18.77
N ASP A 171 3.43 6.48 20.02
CA ASP A 171 2.95 5.76 21.21
C ASP A 171 1.42 5.63 21.31
N SER A 172 0.67 6.25 20.39
CA SER A 172 -0.78 6.06 20.23
C SER A 172 -1.18 4.69 19.70
N ALA A 173 -0.22 3.89 19.22
CA ALA A 173 -0.41 2.51 18.82
C ALA A 173 0.57 1.59 19.55
N LYS A 174 0.19 0.33 19.75
CA LYS A 174 1.04 -0.67 20.40
C LYS A 174 1.89 -1.38 19.36
N VAL A 175 3.19 -1.56 19.60
CA VAL A 175 4.03 -2.45 18.77
C VAL A 175 3.84 -3.89 19.22
N VAL A 176 3.72 -4.81 18.26
CA VAL A 176 3.71 -6.26 18.55
C VAL A 176 5.06 -6.87 18.14
N GLU A 177 5.61 -7.71 19.03
CA GLU A 177 6.79 -8.51 18.76
C GLU A 177 6.52 -9.64 17.74
N LEU A 178 7.52 -9.92 16.90
CA LEU A 178 7.44 -10.98 15.89
C LEU A 178 8.23 -12.20 16.35
N GLU A 179 7.53 -13.30 16.61
CA GLU A 179 8.15 -14.59 16.93
C GLU A 179 8.63 -15.25 15.65
N ARG A 180 9.89 -15.73 15.65
CA ARG A 180 10.54 -16.33 14.49
C ARG A 180 10.10 -17.76 14.23
#